data_AF-A0A9P0PHV4-F1
#
_entry.id   AF-A0A9P0PHV4-F1
#
_cell.length_a   1.000
_cell.length_b   1.000
_cell.length_c   1.000
_cell.angle_alpha   90.00
_cell.angle_beta   90.00
_cell.angle_gamma   90.00
#
_symmetry.space_group_name_H-M   'P 1'
#
loop_
_entity.id
_entity.type
_entity.pdbx_description
1 polymer ?
#
loop_
_entity_poly.entity_id
_entity_poly.type
_entity_poly.pdbx_seq_one_letter_code
_entity_poly.pdbx_strand_id
1 'polypeptide(L)'
;MSNMVVWITRTGEIPKTPYIYLEVISKTVWNCYRREGFTYKNLPVSRPGCYTYNLSCCKFNNGGFFGGIKRYFVGDSKCADIRWIGLPQEYDHSVINKFSVETITTGELVVRMNVVHQSHAFLDELHEENQRKKFIYEKLNASGLIKSVNQVLLNFKKARKDLIEVRKQL
;
A
#
# COMPACT_ATOMS: atom_id res chain seq x y z
N MET A 1 17.76 -15.91 7.44
CA MET A 1 16.96 -14.90 6.72
C MET A 1 15.78 -15.61 6.10
N SER A 2 14.56 -15.40 6.62
CA SER A 2 13.36 -15.95 5.99
C SER A 2 12.86 -14.97 4.94
N ASN A 3 12.71 -15.43 3.71
CA ASN A 3 12.13 -14.65 2.62
C ASN A 3 10.63 -14.93 2.57
N MET A 4 9.81 -13.89 2.67
CA MET A 4 8.36 -13.97 2.53
C MET A 4 7.97 -13.41 1.17
N VAL A 5 7.30 -14.23 0.35
CA VAL A 5 6.80 -13.84 -0.97
C VAL A 5 5.28 -13.76 -0.91
N VAL A 6 4.72 -12.61 -1.22
CA VAL A 6 3.27 -12.38 -1.27
C VAL A 6 2.87 -12.15 -2.72
N TRP A 7 1.99 -12.99 -3.24
CA TRP A 7 1.44 -12.86 -4.59
C TRP A 7 0.16 -12.02 -4.54
N ILE A 8 0.10 -10.95 -5.32
CA ILE A 8 -1.10 -10.13 -5.49
C ILE A 8 -1.58 -10.32 -6.93
N THR A 9 -2.79 -10.86 -7.08
CA THR A 9 -3.40 -11.10 -8.39
C THR A 9 -4.08 -9.85 -8.93
N ARG A 10 -3.96 -9.61 -10.24
CA ARG A 10 -4.54 -8.44 -10.93
C ARG A 10 -6.03 -8.68 -11.21
N THR A 11 -6.90 -8.31 -10.29
CA THR A 11 -8.27 -7.87 -10.64
C THR A 11 -8.14 -6.40 -11.07
N GLY A 12 -8.94 -5.89 -12.00
CA GLY A 12 -8.79 -4.54 -12.60
C GLY A 12 -8.90 -3.33 -11.65
N GLU A 13 -8.79 -3.53 -10.34
CA GLU A 13 -8.84 -2.55 -9.27
C GLU A 13 -7.45 -2.28 -8.69
N ILE A 14 -7.27 -1.15 -8.00
CA ILE A 14 -6.04 -0.86 -7.26
C ILE A 14 -5.88 -1.94 -6.18
N PRO A 15 -4.76 -2.69 -6.15
CA PRO A 15 -4.57 -3.76 -5.18
C PRO A 15 -4.64 -3.20 -3.77
N LYS A 16 -5.58 -3.72 -2.96
CA LYS A 16 -5.66 -3.39 -1.54
C LYS A 16 -4.33 -3.77 -0.88
N THR A 17 -3.75 -2.82 -0.15
CA THR A 17 -2.48 -3.03 0.55
C THR A 17 -2.63 -4.10 1.64
N PRO A 18 -1.88 -5.22 1.58
CA PRO A 18 -1.99 -6.27 2.57
C PRO A 18 -1.40 -5.84 3.91
N TYR A 19 -1.95 -6.41 4.98
CA TYR A 19 -1.43 -6.27 6.34
C TYR A 19 -0.50 -7.43 6.69
N ILE A 20 0.68 -7.12 7.20
CA ILE A 20 1.56 -8.11 7.84
C ILE A 20 1.36 -8.02 9.35
N TYR A 21 1.16 -9.17 9.97
CA TYR A 21 1.20 -9.34 11.42
C TYR A 21 2.53 -10.00 11.80
N LEU A 22 3.15 -9.48 12.86
CA LEU A 22 4.45 -9.92 13.34
C LEU A 22 4.29 -10.38 14.79
N GLU A 23 4.76 -11.59 15.07
CA GLU A 23 4.75 -12.18 16.40
C GLU A 23 6.19 -12.39 16.87
N VAL A 24 6.50 -11.85 18.05
CA VAL A 24 7.80 -12.04 18.70
C VAL A 24 7.66 -13.16 19.71
N ILE A 25 8.33 -14.28 19.43
CA ILE A 25 8.28 -15.48 20.27
C ILE A 25 9.65 -15.70 20.90
N SER A 26 9.67 -15.90 22.21
CA SER A 26 10.85 -16.35 22.94
C SER A 26 10.71 -17.83 23.30
N LYS A 27 11.86 -18.50 23.39
CA LYS A 27 11.96 -19.89 23.82
C LYS A 27 12.69 -19.96 25.15
N THR A 28 12.17 -20.75 26.09
CA THR A 28 12.71 -20.85 27.44
C THR A 28 13.61 -22.07 27.59
N VAL A 29 14.35 -22.12 28.71
CA VAL A 29 15.16 -23.29 29.11
C VAL A 29 14.30 -24.56 29.25
N TRP A 30 13.03 -24.39 29.65
CA TRP A 30 12.06 -25.49 29.77
C TRP A 30 11.44 -25.91 28.44
N ASN A 31 11.99 -25.46 27.30
CA ASN A 31 11.46 -25.72 25.96
C ASN A 31 10.02 -25.21 25.77
N CYS A 32 9.57 -24.27 26.60
CA CYS A 32 8.27 -23.61 26.46
C CYS A 32 8.42 -22.39 25.53
N TYR A 33 7.39 -22.14 24.74
CA TYR A 33 7.30 -20.95 23.89
C TYR A 33 6.44 -19.89 24.57
N ARG A 34 6.90 -18.64 24.51
CA ARG A 34 6.19 -17.48 25.07
C ARG A 34 6.11 -16.39 24.03
N ARG A 35 5.00 -15.65 24.01
CA ARG A 35 4.88 -14.47 23.14
C ARG A 35 5.29 -13.24 23.88
N GLU A 36 6.33 -12.58 23.41
CA GLU A 36 6.81 -11.33 24.00
C GLU A 36 6.05 -10.11 23.47
N GLY A 37 5.55 -10.20 22.24
CA GLY A 37 4.75 -9.12 21.68
C GLY A 37 4.27 -9.41 20.29
N PHE A 38 3.39 -8.55 19.85
CA PHE A 38 2.81 -8.54 18.54
C PHE A 38 2.86 -7.12 18.00
N THR A 39 2.92 -7.01 16.69
CA THR A 39 2.74 -5.76 15.99
C THR A 39 2.19 -6.03 14.59
N TYR A 40 1.72 -4.99 13.92
CA TYR A 40 1.22 -5.11 12.57
C TYR A 40 1.64 -3.90 11.73
N LYS A 41 1.79 -4.11 10.43
CA LYS A 41 2.13 -3.05 9.49
C LYS A 41 1.52 -3.31 8.13
N ASN A 42 0.97 -2.25 7.56
CA ASN A 42 0.57 -2.18 6.16
C ASN A 42 1.81 -2.26 5.25
N LEU A 43 1.76 -3.09 4.22
CA LEU A 43 2.80 -3.15 3.20
C LEU A 43 2.67 -1.97 2.21
N PRO A 44 3.76 -1.25 1.91
CA PRO A 44 3.74 -0.16 0.93
C PRO A 44 3.71 -0.71 -0.50
N VAL A 45 2.51 -1.02 -1.02
CA VAL A 45 2.30 -1.59 -2.37
C VAL A 45 2.46 -0.55 -3.50
N SER A 46 2.50 0.74 -3.19
CA SER A 46 2.57 1.78 -4.22
C SER A 46 4.00 2.06 -4.71
N ARG A 47 5.01 1.85 -3.87
CA ARG A 47 6.40 2.23 -4.18
C ARG A 47 7.38 1.11 -3.81
N PRO A 48 8.10 0.55 -4.80
CA PRO A 48 9.17 -0.40 -4.50
C PRO A 48 10.33 0.31 -3.80
N GLY A 49 11.08 -0.42 -2.98
CA GLY A 49 12.21 0.13 -2.24
C GLY A 49 12.54 -0.60 -0.95
N CYS A 50 13.49 -0.05 -0.20
CA CYS A 50 13.88 -0.52 1.13
C CYS A 50 13.28 0.40 2.18
N TYR A 51 12.51 -0.16 3.11
CA TYR A 51 11.87 0.56 4.19
C TYR A 51 12.34 0.01 5.53
N THR A 52 12.63 0.90 6.47
CA THR A 52 12.92 0.52 7.86
C THR A 52 11.83 1.11 8.74
N TYR A 53 11.16 0.26 9.50
CA TYR A 53 10.10 0.64 10.42
C TYR A 53 10.52 0.33 11.83
N ASN A 54 10.35 1.31 12.73
CA ASN A 54 10.33 1.05 14.16
C ASN A 54 8.87 0.88 14.59
N LEU A 55 8.51 -0.31 15.04
CA LEU A 55 7.14 -0.69 15.38
C LEU A 55 7.05 -0.98 16.86
N SER A 56 6.18 -0.27 17.59
CA SER A 56 5.88 -0.62 18.97
C SER A 56 5.13 -1.95 19.03
N CYS A 57 5.46 -2.75 20.04
CA CYS A 57 4.87 -4.06 20.29
C CYS A 57 3.99 -4.04 21.53
N CYS A 58 2.92 -4.81 21.48
CA CYS A 58 2.05 -5.07 22.62
C CYS A 58 1.78 -6.56 22.77
N LYS A 59 1.38 -6.97 23.97
CA LYS A 59 0.86 -8.32 24.24
C LYS A 59 -0.48 -8.22 24.94
N PHE A 60 -1.27 -9.29 24.90
CA PHE A 60 -2.47 -9.38 25.72
C PHE A 60 -2.12 -9.56 27.20
N ASN A 61 -2.89 -8.93 28.08
CA ASN A 61 -2.73 -9.08 29.52
C ASN A 61 -3.19 -10.48 29.94
N ASN A 62 -2.35 -11.20 30.66
CA ASN A 62 -2.63 -12.56 31.12
C ASN A 62 -3.09 -12.61 32.59
N GLY A 63 -3.60 -11.51 33.15
CA GLY A 63 -4.14 -11.47 34.52
C GLY A 63 -3.06 -11.25 35.59
N GLY A 64 -2.13 -10.31 35.36
CA GLY A 64 -1.20 -9.84 36.39
C GLY A 64 -0.15 -10.87 36.84
N PHE A 65 0.13 -10.93 38.15
CA PHE A 65 1.23 -11.72 38.74
C PHE A 65 1.12 -13.23 38.49
N PHE A 66 -0.05 -13.82 38.79
CA PHE A 66 -0.30 -15.25 38.57
C PHE A 66 -0.23 -15.62 37.08
N GLY A 67 -0.69 -14.71 36.20
CA GLY A 67 -0.51 -14.84 34.75
C GLY A 67 0.95 -14.91 34.33
N GLY A 68 1.81 -14.09 34.94
CA GLY A 68 3.26 -14.10 34.72
C GLY A 68 3.91 -15.43 35.13
N ILE A 69 3.57 -15.95 36.30
CA ILE A 69 4.08 -17.25 36.79
C ILE A 69 3.60 -18.40 35.90
N LYS A 70 2.31 -18.44 35.55
CA LYS A 70 1.76 -19.46 34.65
C LYS A 70 2.47 -19.42 33.30
N ARG A 71 2.64 -18.22 32.73
CA ARG A 71 3.40 -18.02 31.49
C ARG A 71 4.85 -18.47 31.63
N TYR A 72 5.44 -18.35 32.81
CA TYR A 72 6.79 -18.82 33.05
C TYR A 72 6.88 -20.36 32.96
N PHE A 73 6.06 -21.08 33.71
CA PHE A 73 6.18 -22.54 33.79
C PHE A 73 5.48 -23.29 32.65
N VAL A 74 4.37 -22.76 32.15
CA VAL A 74 3.52 -23.43 31.16
C VAL A 74 3.71 -22.85 29.75
N GLY A 75 4.15 -21.60 29.65
CA GLY A 75 4.16 -20.84 28.40
C GLY A 75 2.88 -20.04 28.18
N ASP A 76 2.79 -19.36 27.04
CA ASP A 76 1.58 -18.61 26.68
C ASP A 76 0.49 -19.54 26.14
N SER A 77 -0.76 -19.30 26.51
CA SER A 77 -1.89 -19.93 25.82
C SER A 77 -1.93 -19.47 24.36
N LYS A 78 -2.34 -20.37 23.45
CA LYS A 78 -2.54 -20.03 22.03
C LYS A 78 -3.53 -18.86 21.94
N CYS A 79 -3.10 -17.70 21.44
CA CYS A 79 -4.01 -16.62 21.07
C CYS A 79 -4.84 -17.16 19.91
N ALA A 80 -6.16 -17.03 20.02
CA ALA A 80 -7.08 -17.54 19.01
C ALA A 80 -6.88 -16.84 17.65
N ASP A 81 -6.55 -15.55 17.64
CA ASP A 81 -6.28 -14.79 16.41
C ASP A 81 -5.45 -13.51 16.65
N ILE A 82 -4.29 -13.40 15.99
CA ILE A 82 -3.42 -12.21 16.03
C ILE A 82 -4.05 -10.98 15.36
N ARG A 83 -5.03 -11.19 14.46
CA ARG A 83 -5.72 -10.12 13.72
C ARG A 83 -6.46 -9.15 14.63
N TRP A 84 -6.79 -9.57 15.85
CA TRP A 84 -7.46 -8.75 16.87
C TRP A 84 -6.69 -7.51 17.30
N ILE A 85 -5.38 -7.46 17.04
CA ILE A 85 -4.51 -6.32 17.37
C ILE A 85 -4.66 -5.21 16.33
N GLY A 86 -4.92 -5.57 15.08
CA GLY A 86 -5.19 -4.64 13.99
C GLY A 86 -6.70 -4.38 13.79
N LEU A 87 -7.01 -3.72 12.68
CA LEU A 87 -8.34 -3.79 12.08
C LEU A 87 -8.32 -4.97 11.08
N PRO A 88 -9.25 -5.95 11.20
CA PRO A 88 -9.42 -6.95 10.17
C PRO A 88 -9.78 -6.27 8.85
N GLN A 89 -9.14 -6.67 7.76
CA GLN A 89 -9.38 -6.10 6.42
C GLN A 89 -10.81 -6.36 5.92
N GLU A 90 -11.50 -7.35 6.49
CA GLU A 90 -12.88 -7.75 6.21
C GLU A 90 -13.91 -7.02 7.08
N TYR A 91 -13.48 -6.12 7.97
CA TYR A 91 -14.39 -5.41 8.85
C TYR A 91 -15.03 -4.22 8.11
N ASP A 92 -16.24 -4.46 7.61
CA ASP A 92 -17.01 -3.50 6.80
C ASP A 92 -17.68 -2.39 7.62
N HIS A 93 -17.61 -2.48 8.95
CA HIS A 93 -18.28 -1.56 9.86
C HIS A 93 -17.30 -0.50 10.38
N SER A 94 -17.79 0.71 10.64
CA SER A 94 -16.98 1.86 11.11
C SER A 94 -16.31 1.62 12.48
N VAL A 95 -16.89 0.78 13.35
CA VAL A 95 -16.48 0.62 14.75
C VAL A 95 -16.34 -0.84 15.13
N ILE A 96 -15.15 -1.27 15.57
CA ILE A 96 -14.91 -2.60 16.14
C ILE A 96 -15.11 -2.53 17.65
N ASN A 97 -16.00 -3.38 18.19
CA ASN A 97 -16.10 -3.55 19.63
C ASN A 97 -14.95 -4.45 20.13
N LYS A 98 -13.98 -3.86 20.84
CA LYS A 98 -12.85 -4.56 21.48
C LYS A 98 -13.01 -4.71 23.00
N PHE A 99 -14.25 -4.80 23.49
CA PHE A 99 -14.52 -4.93 24.93
C PHE A 99 -13.77 -6.12 25.55
N SER A 100 -13.24 -5.91 26.76
CA SER A 100 -12.43 -6.86 27.53
C SER A 100 -11.06 -7.24 26.96
N VAL A 101 -10.54 -6.53 25.95
CA VAL A 101 -9.17 -6.72 25.48
C VAL A 101 -8.22 -5.78 26.19
N GLU A 102 -7.51 -6.32 27.18
CA GLU A 102 -6.41 -5.61 27.84
C GLU A 102 -5.10 -5.92 27.14
N THR A 103 -4.35 -4.87 26.80
CA THR A 103 -3.01 -5.00 26.20
C THR A 103 -1.97 -4.27 27.03
N ILE A 104 -0.75 -4.82 27.05
CA ILE A 104 0.41 -4.27 27.73
C ILE A 104 1.48 -4.00 26.68
N THR A 105 2.05 -2.80 26.69
CA THR A 105 3.20 -2.45 25.85
C THR A 105 4.45 -3.20 26.34
N THR A 106 5.19 -3.82 25.42
CA THR A 106 6.33 -4.69 25.80
C THR A 106 7.67 -4.23 25.27
N GLY A 107 7.69 -3.52 24.15
CA GLY A 107 8.93 -3.03 23.56
C GLY A 107 8.75 -2.58 22.12
N GLU A 108 9.85 -2.58 21.38
CA GLU A 108 9.90 -2.13 19.99
C GLU A 108 10.56 -3.18 19.09
N LEU A 109 10.06 -3.29 17.87
CA LEU A 109 10.55 -4.17 16.83
C LEU A 109 10.98 -3.33 15.62
N VAL A 110 12.27 -3.36 15.31
CA VAL A 110 12.81 -2.73 14.12
C VAL A 110 12.81 -3.73 12.97
N VAL A 111 12.01 -3.44 11.93
CA VAL A 111 11.87 -4.31 10.75
C VAL A 111 12.36 -3.59 9.52
N ARG A 112 13.24 -4.24 8.76
CA ARG A 112 13.63 -3.82 7.41
C ARG A 112 12.84 -4.64 6.39
N MET A 113 12.08 -3.97 5.54
CA MET A 113 11.29 -4.56 4.47
C MET A 113 11.86 -4.13 3.12
N ASN A 114 12.17 -5.10 2.26
CA ASN A 114 12.55 -4.85 0.87
C ASN A 114 11.37 -5.20 -0.02
N VAL A 115 10.83 -4.21 -0.72
CA VAL A 115 9.65 -4.36 -1.57
C VAL A 115 10.09 -4.30 -3.03
N VAL A 116 9.83 -5.39 -3.75
CA VAL A 116 10.09 -5.52 -5.18
C VAL A 116 8.75 -5.73 -5.87
N HIS A 117 8.45 -4.90 -6.87
CA HIS A 117 7.26 -5.07 -7.68
C HIS A 117 7.61 -5.85 -8.93
N GLN A 118 6.88 -6.92 -9.18
CA GLN A 118 6.91 -7.65 -10.44
C GLN A 118 5.56 -7.43 -11.12
N SER A 119 5.59 -6.82 -12.30
CA SER A 119 4.38 -6.59 -13.09
C SER A 119 4.58 -7.15 -14.50
N HIS A 120 3.62 -7.95 -14.95
CA HIS A 120 3.52 -8.37 -16.35
C HIS A 120 2.92 -7.27 -17.25
N ALA A 121 2.56 -6.09 -16.71
CA ALA A 121 2.00 -5.00 -17.52
C ALA A 121 2.94 -4.55 -18.65
N PHE A 122 4.26 -4.70 -18.47
CA PHE A 122 5.22 -4.46 -19.55
C PHE A 122 5.09 -5.45 -20.71
N LEU A 123 4.69 -6.70 -20.46
CA LEU A 123 4.40 -7.67 -21.51
C LEU A 123 3.09 -7.35 -22.25
N ASP A 124 2.11 -6.76 -21.55
CA ASP A 124 0.88 -6.26 -22.18
C ASP A 124 1.13 -5.05 -23.10
N GLU A 125 2.14 -4.23 -22.83
CA GLU A 125 2.57 -3.13 -23.72
C GLU A 125 3.27 -3.62 -25.00
N LEU A 126 3.84 -4.83 -24.97
CA LEU A 126 4.46 -5.46 -26.12
C LEU A 126 3.44 -6.18 -27.03
N HIS A 127 2.18 -6.33 -26.60
CA HIS A 127 1.12 -6.83 -27.46
C HIS A 127 0.81 -5.84 -28.60
N GLU A 128 0.89 -6.31 -29.84
CA GLU A 128 0.73 -5.49 -31.06
C GLU A 128 -0.57 -4.66 -31.09
N GLU A 129 -1.67 -5.19 -30.54
CA GLU A 129 -2.95 -4.46 -30.47
C GLU A 129 -2.89 -3.21 -29.59
N ASN A 130 -2.15 -3.27 -28.48
CA ASN A 130 -2.00 -2.12 -27.57
C ASN A 130 -1.04 -1.08 -28.15
N GLN A 131 -0.01 -1.50 -28.89
CA GLN A 131 0.87 -0.59 -29.62
C GLN A 131 0.12 0.17 -30.72
N ARG A 132 -0.73 -0.52 -31.50
CA ARG A 132 -1.60 0.13 -32.50
C ARG A 132 -2.53 1.14 -31.86
N LYS A 133 -3.18 0.80 -30.74
CA LYS A 133 -4.03 1.74 -29.99
C LYS A 133 -3.25 2.97 -29.54
N LYS A 134 -2.08 2.78 -28.90
CA LYS A 134 -1.21 3.87 -28.42
C LYS A 134 -0.78 4.80 -29.56
N PHE A 135 -0.38 4.25 -30.70
CA PHE A 135 -0.02 5.01 -31.91
C PHE A 135 -1.20 5.81 -32.48
N ILE A 136 -2.41 5.23 -32.49
CA ILE A 136 -3.63 5.94 -32.91
C ILE A 136 -3.94 7.10 -31.95
N TYR A 137 -3.84 6.89 -30.64
CA TYR A 137 -4.04 7.96 -29.64
C TYR A 137 -3.01 9.10 -29.78
N GLU A 138 -1.74 8.78 -30.01
CA GLU A 138 -0.70 9.78 -30.28
C GLU A 138 -0.99 10.58 -31.56
N LYS A 139 -1.40 9.91 -32.65
CA LYS A 139 -1.81 10.59 -33.89
C LYS A 139 -3.02 11.50 -33.68
N LEU A 140 -4.01 11.07 -32.91
CA LEU A 140 -5.19 11.88 -32.61
C LEU A 140 -4.83 13.11 -31.77
N ASN A 141 -3.97 12.95 -30.75
CA ASN A 141 -3.46 14.06 -29.94
C ASN A 141 -2.67 15.07 -30.78
N ALA A 142 -1.79 14.60 -31.66
CA ALA A 142 -1.07 15.46 -32.59
C ALA A 142 -2.02 16.21 -33.52
N SER A 143 -3.09 15.56 -34.01
CA SER A 143 -4.10 16.21 -34.85
C SER A 143 -4.87 17.31 -34.12
N GLY A 144 -5.17 17.11 -32.83
CA GLY A 144 -5.83 18.11 -31.98
C GLY A 144 -4.96 19.35 -31.77
N LEU A 145 -3.66 19.14 -31.52
CA LEU A 145 -2.69 20.23 -31.40
C LEU A 145 -2.57 21.02 -32.71
N ILE A 146 -2.47 20.34 -33.85
CA ILE A 146 -2.40 20.99 -35.17
C ILE A 146 -3.66 21.82 -35.46
N LYS A 147 -4.85 21.32 -35.12
CA LYS A 147 -6.11 22.08 -35.26
C LYS A 147 -6.10 23.33 -34.39
N SER A 148 -5.67 23.23 -33.13
CA SER A 148 -5.58 24.36 -32.22
C SER A 148 -4.62 25.44 -32.74
N VAL A 149 -3.44 25.04 -33.22
CA VAL A 149 -2.44 25.95 -33.80
C VAL A 149 -2.95 26.63 -35.08
N ASN A 150 -3.68 25.92 -35.93
CA ASN A 150 -4.27 26.53 -37.12
C ASN A 150 -5.37 27.55 -36.77
N GLN A 151 -6.18 27.28 -35.75
CA GLN A 151 -7.21 28.20 -35.28
C GLN A 151 -6.59 29.47 -34.67
N VAL A 152 -5.58 29.28 -33.82
CA VAL A 152 -4.39 30.13 -33.63
C VAL A 152 -4.17 31.22 -34.69
N LEU A 153 -3.56 30.75 -35.77
CA LEU A 153 -3.08 31.53 -36.90
C LEU A 153 -4.21 32.20 -37.70
N LEU A 154 -5.37 31.53 -37.82
CA LEU A 154 -6.53 32.11 -38.50
C LEU A 154 -7.07 33.33 -37.76
N ASN A 155 -7.22 33.24 -36.44
CA ASN A 155 -7.66 34.36 -35.61
C ASN A 155 -6.68 35.52 -35.68
N PHE A 156 -5.37 35.25 -35.65
CA PHE A 156 -4.34 36.27 -35.78
C PHE A 156 -4.36 36.97 -37.15
N LYS A 157 -4.52 36.21 -38.24
CA LYS A 157 -4.65 36.77 -39.59
C LYS A 157 -5.90 37.63 -39.73
N LYS A 158 -7.01 37.21 -39.11
CA LYS A 158 -8.26 37.98 -39.10
C LYS A 158 -8.09 39.29 -38.35
N ALA A 159 -7.62 39.24 -37.10
CA ALA A 159 -7.37 40.43 -36.29
C ALA A 159 -6.41 41.42 -36.96
N ARG A 160 -5.38 40.91 -37.67
CA ARG A 160 -4.45 41.75 -38.43
C ARG A 160 -5.11 42.43 -39.64
N LYS A 161 -6.01 41.75 -40.36
CA LYS A 161 -6.79 42.36 -41.44
C LYS A 161 -7.67 43.47 -40.89
N ASP A 162 -8.40 43.19 -39.81
CA ASP A 162 -9.30 44.15 -39.17
C ASP A 162 -8.53 45.41 -38.72
N LEU A 163 -7.34 45.25 -38.14
CA LEU A 163 -6.46 46.37 -37.76
C LEU A 163 -6.00 47.22 -38.96
N ILE A 164 -5.63 46.58 -40.07
CA ILE A 164 -5.21 47.29 -41.28
C ILE A 164 -6.38 48.04 -41.90
N GLU A 165 -7.59 47.48 -41.83
CA GLU A 165 -8.81 48.10 -42.35
C GLU A 165 -9.21 49.32 -41.51
N VAL A 166 -9.20 49.21 -40.19
CA VAL A 166 -9.38 50.35 -39.27
C VAL A 166 -8.34 51.44 -39.52
N ARG A 167 -7.07 51.06 -39.73
CA ARG A 167 -6.00 52.01 -40.03
C ARG A 167 -6.20 52.76 -41.35
N LYS A 168 -6.88 52.16 -42.34
CA LYS A 168 -7.17 52.82 -43.63
C LYS A 168 -8.39 53.73 -43.58
N GLN A 169 -9.23 53.60 -42.56
CA GLN A 169 -10.44 54.41 -42.36
C GLN A 169 -10.19 55.65 -41.47
N LEU A 170 -8.97 55.81 -40.96
CA LEU A 170 -8.42 57.02 -40.33
C LEU A 170 -7.67 57.85 -41.37
#